data_AF-A0A8J5GCI9-F1
#
_entry.id   AF-A0A8J5GCI9-F1
#
_cell.length_a   1.000
_cell.length_b   1.000
_cell.length_c   1.000
_cell.angle_alpha   90.00
_cell.angle_beta   90.00
_cell.angle_gamma   90.00
#
_symmetry.space_group_name_H-M   'P 1'
#
loop_
_entity.id
_entity.type
_entity.pdbx_description
1 polymer ?
#
loop_
_entity_poly.entity_id
_entity_poly.type
_entity_poly.pdbx_seq_one_letter_code
_entity_poly.pdbx_strand_id
1 'polypeptide(L)'
;MLTPMTRYLRHGGRRTLSRLICFPIALYCLIRLLLFFSFRSSSPATALSLFSFASSRCDGRYVFMHDLPPRFNADLLRDNCALSPWVGDACHFADNGGFGTDLGDGWYVTSQFALEFIFHDRMRRYECLTGDPARAAAFFVPFYAGVELLPHLWGTNTTVRDAVALDLVRWLRARPEWAAMGGRDHFMVAGRITWDFRRQSEEDGDWGSKLFWLPELQNMTTLLIESSPWQENDVAIPYPTYFHPSTAGELAAWQNRVRHQKRPWLFSFAGAPRPNNTDIARDVIIQQCRASPLCKLLDCAGDNAHECFSPRRITELFSSSVFCLQPLGDSYTRRSAFDAMVGGCIPVFFHPGSAYVQYVWHLPRDFRNYSVFIPMEELKPGNGAIERTLSRISPEQASAMREAVVGMMPSLVYGNKRTTGEEGEFKDAFDLAVEKVIERVEKRKRDTKQGIEQVASDESYNWKKALLNGGVGWEHYFNQK
;
A
#
# COMPACT_ATOMS: atom_id res chain seq x y z
N MET A 1 74.69 17.21 27.26
CA MET A 1 75.90 17.61 26.51
C MET A 1 75.44 18.03 25.13
N LEU A 2 75.70 19.19 24.56
CA LEU A 2 76.34 20.44 24.95
C LEU A 2 75.88 21.42 23.86
N THR A 3 75.20 22.51 24.22
CA THR A 3 75.22 23.76 23.45
C THR A 3 76.60 24.40 23.61
N PRO A 4 77.04 25.24 22.66
CA PRO A 4 76.95 26.70 22.87
C PRO A 4 76.63 27.46 21.54
N MET A 5 75.74 28.45 21.49
CA MET A 5 75.85 29.85 21.98
C MET A 5 77.11 30.56 21.48
N THR A 6 77.01 31.60 20.64
CA THR A 6 77.17 33.05 20.96
C THR A 6 77.49 33.78 19.64
N ARG A 7 77.27 35.08 19.35
CA ARG A 7 76.73 36.28 20.02
C ARG A 7 76.76 37.45 18.98
N TYR A 8 75.74 38.33 19.01
CA TYR A 8 75.82 39.83 18.96
C TYR A 8 76.42 40.57 17.72
N LEU A 9 76.18 41.85 17.37
CA LEU A 9 75.66 43.11 17.97
C LEU A 9 75.22 44.08 16.83
N ARG A 10 74.15 44.89 17.06
CA ARG A 10 73.97 46.36 16.81
C ARG A 10 74.25 46.99 15.41
N HIS A 11 73.66 48.09 14.94
CA HIS A 11 73.03 49.30 15.52
C HIS A 11 72.15 49.97 14.42
N GLY A 12 71.00 50.58 14.72
CA GLY A 12 70.79 52.05 14.72
C GLY A 12 70.42 52.61 13.32
N GLY A 13 69.49 53.54 13.06
CA GLY A 13 68.58 54.35 13.86
C GLY A 13 67.93 55.43 12.95
N ARG A 14 66.65 55.72 13.22
CA ARG A 14 65.90 57.01 13.10
C ARG A 14 65.78 57.80 11.77
N ARG A 15 64.50 58.01 11.39
CA ARG A 15 63.74 59.28 11.11
C ARG A 15 64.31 60.22 10.00
N THR A 16 63.55 60.82 9.07
CA THR A 16 62.33 61.64 9.24
C THR A 16 61.77 62.09 7.87
N LEU A 17 60.43 62.21 7.78
CA LEU A 17 59.61 63.23 7.09
C LEU A 17 59.80 63.62 5.59
N SER A 18 58.74 63.41 4.80
CA SER A 18 57.97 64.43 4.01
C SER A 18 57.37 63.79 2.75
N ARG A 19 56.08 63.42 2.77
CA ARG A 19 54.91 64.21 2.33
C ARG A 19 54.94 64.62 0.85
N LEU A 20 53.83 64.30 0.16
CA LEU A 20 53.27 64.92 -1.06
C LEU A 20 53.46 64.22 -2.42
N ILE A 21 53.11 62.94 -2.56
CA ILE A 21 52.59 62.39 -3.85
C ILE A 21 51.60 61.24 -3.57
N CYS A 22 50.38 61.53 -3.09
CA CYS A 22 49.37 60.48 -2.90
C CYS A 22 47.92 60.99 -3.11
N PHE A 23 47.73 61.93 -4.05
CA PHE A 23 46.41 62.47 -4.37
C PHE A 23 45.84 62.14 -5.78
N PRO A 24 46.61 61.70 -6.81
CA PRO A 24 45.97 61.38 -8.09
C PRO A 24 45.55 59.89 -8.24
N ILE A 25 46.03 58.98 -7.38
CA ILE A 25 45.72 57.54 -7.48
C ILE A 25 44.40 57.17 -6.78
N ALA A 26 44.08 57.83 -5.66
CA ALA A 26 42.83 57.60 -4.92
C ALA A 26 41.59 58.08 -5.68
N LEU A 27 41.69 59.17 -6.46
CA LEU A 27 40.58 59.71 -7.26
C LEU A 27 40.27 58.83 -8.49
N TYR A 28 41.29 58.23 -9.12
CA TYR A 28 41.11 57.31 -10.24
C TYR A 28 40.38 56.02 -9.83
N CYS A 29 40.70 55.48 -8.65
CA CYS A 29 40.02 54.30 -8.12
C CYS A 29 38.56 54.58 -7.70
N LEU A 30 38.27 55.78 -7.19
CA LEU A 30 36.89 56.16 -6.82
C LEU A 30 35.99 56.36 -8.05
N ILE A 31 36.51 56.95 -9.13
CA ILE A 31 35.78 57.13 -10.39
C ILE A 31 35.53 55.79 -11.09
N ARG A 32 36.49 54.85 -11.07
CA ARG A 32 36.31 53.48 -11.58
C ARG A 32 35.26 52.70 -10.76
N LEU A 33 35.21 52.87 -9.43
CA LEU A 33 34.19 52.23 -8.60
C LEU A 33 32.80 52.82 -8.86
N LEU A 34 32.68 54.15 -8.96
CA LEU A 34 31.41 54.81 -9.25
C LEU A 34 30.88 54.47 -10.65
N LEU A 35 31.74 54.39 -11.68
CA LEU A 35 31.33 53.95 -13.01
C LEU A 35 30.97 52.46 -13.09
N PHE A 36 31.52 51.62 -12.21
CA PHE A 36 31.09 50.21 -12.08
C PHE A 36 29.73 50.06 -11.40
N PHE A 37 29.36 50.99 -10.50
CA PHE A 37 28.06 51.00 -9.81
C PHE A 37 26.97 51.80 -10.54
N SER A 38 27.31 52.66 -11.50
CA SER A 38 26.33 53.44 -12.29
C SER A 38 25.85 52.77 -13.59
N PHE A 39 26.39 51.59 -13.96
CA PHE A 39 25.96 50.82 -15.15
C PHE A 39 25.21 49.52 -14.79
N ARG A 40 24.29 49.59 -13.83
CA ARG A 40 23.32 48.52 -13.59
C ARG A 40 21.94 49.05 -13.17
N SER A 41 21.38 49.97 -13.96
CA SER A 41 19.97 50.34 -13.85
C SER A 41 19.40 50.78 -15.20
N SER A 42 18.87 49.83 -15.96
CA SER A 42 17.70 49.99 -16.86
C SER A 42 17.51 48.72 -17.69
N SER A 43 17.02 47.65 -17.05
CA SER A 43 16.17 46.70 -17.78
C SER A 43 14.73 47.17 -17.59
N PRO A 44 13.91 47.24 -18.65
CA PRO A 44 12.51 47.62 -18.51
C PRO A 44 11.84 46.59 -17.61
N ALA A 45 11.15 47.07 -16.59
CA ALA A 45 10.18 46.28 -15.86
C ALA A 45 9.05 45.92 -16.83
N THR A 46 9.24 44.89 -17.65
CA THR A 46 8.14 43.97 -17.90
C THR A 46 7.69 43.52 -16.53
N ALA A 47 6.50 43.95 -16.13
CA ALA A 47 5.74 43.33 -15.07
C ALA A 47 5.49 41.87 -15.51
N LEU A 48 6.51 41.02 -15.37
CA LEU A 48 6.29 39.64 -15.05
C LEU A 48 5.61 39.72 -13.71
N SER A 49 4.29 39.63 -13.76
CA SER A 49 3.52 39.10 -12.66
C SER A 49 4.21 37.81 -12.24
N LEU A 50 5.08 37.93 -11.25
CA LEU A 50 5.38 36.83 -10.34
C LEU A 50 4.07 36.62 -9.61
N PHE A 51 3.11 35.99 -10.29
CA PHE A 51 2.27 35.01 -9.64
C PHE A 51 3.26 33.98 -9.10
N SER A 52 3.82 34.28 -7.93
CA SER A 52 3.93 33.26 -6.90
C SER A 52 2.50 32.77 -6.72
N PHE A 53 2.05 31.87 -7.60
CA PHE A 53 1.05 30.91 -7.22
C PHE A 53 1.67 30.30 -5.98
N ALA A 54 1.21 30.74 -4.81
CA ALA A 54 1.19 29.86 -3.68
C ALA A 54 0.52 28.61 -4.26
N SER A 55 1.34 27.62 -4.63
CA SER A 55 0.85 26.34 -5.11
C SER A 55 -0.21 25.99 -4.10
N SER A 56 -1.48 26.00 -4.52
CA SER A 56 -2.56 25.69 -3.60
C SER A 56 -2.17 24.36 -2.95
N ARG A 57 -2.40 24.20 -1.65
CA ARG A 57 -1.91 23.02 -0.90
C ARG A 57 -2.19 21.70 -1.64
N CYS A 58 -3.26 21.67 -2.43
CA CYS A 58 -3.76 20.55 -3.22
C CYS A 58 -3.48 20.61 -4.73
N ASP A 59 -2.59 21.47 -5.22
CA ASP A 59 -2.33 21.61 -6.65
C ASP A 59 -1.84 20.27 -7.26
N GLY A 60 -2.47 19.85 -8.36
CA GLY A 60 -2.28 18.53 -8.95
C GLY A 60 -2.73 17.32 -8.10
N ARG A 61 -3.32 17.53 -6.93
CA ARG A 61 -3.75 16.46 -5.99
C ARG A 61 -5.27 16.37 -5.81
N TYR A 62 -6.03 17.19 -6.52
CA TYR A 62 -7.48 17.20 -6.39
C TYR A 62 -8.10 15.88 -6.87
N VAL A 63 -9.01 15.31 -6.09
CA VAL A 63 -9.81 14.15 -6.48
C VAL A 63 -11.27 14.56 -6.51
N PHE A 64 -11.96 14.26 -7.61
CA PHE A 64 -13.41 14.35 -7.67
C PHE A 64 -14.01 13.00 -7.34
N MET A 65 -14.98 12.95 -6.45
CA MET A 65 -15.70 11.71 -6.13
C MET A 65 -17.09 11.76 -6.75
N HIS A 66 -17.44 10.74 -7.53
CA HIS A 66 -18.77 10.61 -8.09
C HIS A 66 -19.84 10.48 -7.00
N ASP A 67 -20.90 11.27 -7.11
CA ASP A 67 -22.11 11.12 -6.32
C ASP A 67 -22.99 10.02 -6.95
N LEU A 68 -22.68 8.77 -6.60
CA LEU A 68 -23.37 7.60 -7.14
C LEU A 68 -24.79 7.48 -6.55
N PRO A 69 -25.78 7.03 -7.34
CA PRO A 69 -27.06 6.60 -6.81
C PRO A 69 -26.90 5.62 -5.62
N PRO A 70 -27.64 5.79 -4.51
CA PRO A 70 -27.45 5.02 -3.27
C PRO A 70 -27.45 3.49 -3.42
N ARG A 71 -28.14 2.95 -4.44
CA ARG A 71 -28.14 1.53 -4.82
C ARG A 71 -26.76 0.93 -5.10
N PHE A 72 -25.76 1.77 -5.40
CA PHE A 72 -24.38 1.33 -5.66
C PHE A 72 -23.51 1.32 -4.39
N ASN A 73 -24.00 1.85 -3.26
CA ASN A 73 -23.26 1.86 -2.00
C ASN A 73 -24.18 1.85 -0.77
N ALA A 74 -24.81 2.97 -0.42
CA ALA A 74 -25.52 3.16 0.84
C ALA A 74 -26.70 2.20 1.04
N ASP A 75 -27.47 1.90 -0.02
CA ASP A 75 -28.58 0.95 0.08
C ASP A 75 -28.07 -0.50 0.24
N LEU A 76 -26.89 -0.84 -0.31
CA LEU A 76 -26.31 -2.18 -0.14
C LEU A 76 -26.00 -2.48 1.33
N LEU A 77 -25.64 -1.46 2.11
CA LEU A 77 -25.43 -1.59 3.56
C LEU A 77 -26.73 -1.88 4.32
N ARG A 78 -27.85 -1.35 3.84
CA ARG A 78 -29.17 -1.57 4.45
C ARG A 78 -29.76 -2.91 4.04
N ASP A 79 -29.64 -3.25 2.75
CA ASP A 79 -30.44 -4.30 2.12
C ASP A 79 -29.68 -5.63 2.01
N ASN A 80 -28.34 -5.62 1.85
CA ASN A 80 -27.56 -6.83 1.55
C ASN A 80 -26.72 -7.36 2.71
N CYS A 81 -26.48 -6.56 3.74
CA CYS A 81 -25.56 -6.92 4.81
C CYS A 81 -26.07 -8.02 5.77
N ALA A 82 -27.39 -8.25 5.84
CA ALA A 82 -27.99 -9.33 6.62
C ALA A 82 -28.16 -10.65 5.83
N LEU A 83 -27.78 -10.68 4.55
CA LEU A 83 -28.20 -11.73 3.61
C LEU A 83 -27.11 -12.76 3.27
N SER A 84 -25.91 -12.70 3.84
CA SER A 84 -24.86 -13.70 3.56
C SER A 84 -24.92 -14.88 4.54
N PRO A 85 -25.17 -16.12 4.08
CA PRO A 85 -25.17 -17.30 4.94
C PRO A 85 -23.81 -17.62 5.59
N TRP A 86 -22.72 -17.08 5.03
CA TRP A 86 -21.34 -17.44 5.38
C TRP A 86 -20.61 -16.35 6.15
N VAL A 87 -21.02 -15.09 5.99
CA VAL A 87 -20.35 -13.93 6.59
C VAL A 87 -21.15 -13.35 7.76
N GLY A 88 -22.41 -13.77 7.94
CA GLY A 88 -23.28 -13.25 9.00
C GLY A 88 -23.65 -11.79 8.74
N ASP A 89 -23.77 -11.00 9.81
CA ASP A 89 -24.06 -9.57 9.71
C ASP A 89 -22.83 -8.78 9.23
N ALA A 90 -22.76 -8.58 7.91
CA ALA A 90 -21.73 -7.78 7.28
C ALA A 90 -21.91 -6.26 7.55
N CYS A 91 -23.00 -5.81 8.20
CA CYS A 91 -23.21 -4.39 8.52
C CYS A 91 -22.13 -3.89 9.47
N HIS A 92 -21.72 -4.74 10.42
CA HIS A 92 -20.67 -4.42 11.38
C HIS A 92 -19.34 -4.08 10.72
N PHE A 93 -19.13 -4.46 9.46
CA PHE A 93 -17.92 -4.08 8.73
C PHE A 93 -17.88 -2.60 8.39
N ALA A 94 -19.05 -1.94 8.32
CA ALA A 94 -19.15 -0.51 8.03
C ALA A 94 -19.04 0.37 9.30
N ASP A 95 -19.10 -0.23 10.50
CA ASP A 95 -18.96 0.48 11.76
C ASP A 95 -17.63 1.25 11.81
N ASN A 96 -17.65 2.42 12.46
CA ASN A 96 -16.48 3.31 12.59
C ASN A 96 -15.80 3.63 11.23
N GLY A 97 -16.60 3.85 10.17
CA GLY A 97 -16.06 4.20 8.85
C GLY A 97 -15.37 3.03 8.15
N GLY A 98 -15.73 1.79 8.48
CA GLY A 98 -15.12 0.60 7.90
C GLY A 98 -14.13 -0.13 8.82
N PHE A 99 -13.77 0.44 9.97
CA PHE A 99 -12.82 -0.18 10.89
C PHE A 99 -13.45 -1.29 11.75
N GLY A 100 -14.78 -1.33 11.87
CA GLY A 100 -15.47 -2.31 12.71
C GLY A 100 -15.49 -1.90 14.18
N THR A 101 -15.68 -2.86 15.08
CA THR A 101 -15.83 -2.58 16.53
C THR A 101 -14.52 -2.03 17.13
N ASP A 102 -14.60 -0.88 17.81
CA ASP A 102 -13.46 -0.25 18.49
C ASP A 102 -13.06 -1.04 19.75
N LEU A 103 -11.76 -1.35 19.87
CA LEU A 103 -11.15 -2.04 21.00
C LEU A 103 -10.26 -1.12 21.86
N GLY A 104 -10.10 0.15 21.47
CA GLY A 104 -9.22 1.13 22.10
C GLY A 104 -7.80 1.12 21.53
N ASP A 105 -7.06 2.23 21.76
CA ASP A 105 -5.64 2.40 21.39
C ASP A 105 -5.32 2.12 19.90
N GLY A 106 -6.28 2.44 19.01
CA GLY A 106 -6.16 2.22 17.57
C GLY A 106 -6.41 0.78 17.13
N TRP A 107 -6.94 -0.09 17.99
CA TRP A 107 -7.29 -1.47 17.65
C TRP A 107 -8.78 -1.61 17.36
N TYR A 108 -9.10 -2.42 16.35
CA TYR A 108 -10.48 -2.68 15.94
C TYR A 108 -10.69 -4.14 15.55
N VAL A 109 -11.94 -4.58 15.57
CA VAL A 109 -12.37 -5.85 14.96
C VAL A 109 -12.65 -5.61 13.48
N THR A 110 -11.60 -5.34 12.71
CA THR A 110 -11.68 -5.05 11.27
C THR A 110 -11.89 -6.31 10.44
N SER A 111 -12.86 -6.25 9.52
CA SER A 111 -13.04 -7.29 8.51
C SER A 111 -12.00 -7.19 7.40
N GLN A 112 -11.52 -8.34 6.93
CA GLN A 112 -10.59 -8.40 5.79
C GLN A 112 -11.20 -7.84 4.49
N PHE A 113 -12.53 -7.74 4.41
CA PHE A 113 -13.25 -7.23 3.23
C PHE A 113 -13.72 -5.78 3.38
N ALA A 114 -13.31 -5.07 4.44
CA ALA A 114 -13.82 -3.73 4.73
C ALA A 114 -13.17 -2.58 3.92
N LEU A 115 -12.29 -2.90 2.97
CA LEU A 115 -11.47 -1.93 2.26
C LEU A 115 -12.31 -0.84 1.55
N GLU A 116 -13.45 -1.20 0.97
CA GLU A 116 -14.37 -0.26 0.30
C GLU A 116 -14.93 0.80 1.26
N PHE A 117 -15.29 0.39 2.48
CA PHE A 117 -15.82 1.28 3.50
C PHE A 117 -14.75 2.24 3.99
N ILE A 118 -13.57 1.69 4.33
CA ILE A 118 -12.41 2.46 4.81
C ILE A 118 -12.02 3.51 3.76
N PHE A 119 -11.92 3.13 2.49
CA PHE A 119 -11.54 4.07 1.43
C PHE A 119 -12.59 5.14 1.19
N HIS A 120 -13.86 4.78 1.14
CA HIS A 120 -14.93 5.75 0.90
C HIS A 120 -15.01 6.77 2.05
N ASP A 121 -14.94 6.30 3.30
CA ASP A 121 -14.97 7.17 4.47
C ASP A 121 -13.70 8.06 4.58
N ARG A 122 -12.53 7.53 4.20
CA ARG A 122 -11.30 8.33 4.09
C ARG A 122 -11.34 9.35 2.95
N MET A 123 -11.92 9.00 1.81
CA MET A 123 -12.05 9.91 0.67
C MET A 123 -12.97 11.09 0.98
N ARG A 124 -14.06 10.87 1.73
CA ARG A 124 -14.95 11.94 2.22
C ARG A 124 -14.23 12.99 3.08
N ARG A 125 -13.14 12.59 3.74
CA ARG A 125 -12.31 13.43 4.59
C ARG A 125 -11.04 13.90 3.90
N TYR A 126 -10.80 13.51 2.64
CA TYR A 126 -9.59 13.82 1.92
C TYR A 126 -9.46 15.33 1.71
N GLU A 127 -8.33 15.89 2.12
CA GLU A 127 -8.09 17.34 2.12
C GLU A 127 -8.26 17.97 0.73
N CYS A 128 -7.94 17.21 -0.32
CA CYS A 128 -8.00 17.65 -1.71
C CYS A 128 -9.22 17.08 -2.46
N LEU A 129 -10.29 16.73 -1.74
CA LEU A 129 -11.56 16.40 -2.38
C LEU A 129 -12.16 17.68 -3.01
N THR A 130 -12.54 17.62 -4.29
CA THR A 130 -13.15 18.75 -5.02
C THR A 130 -14.54 18.40 -5.52
N GLY A 131 -15.45 19.38 -5.46
CA GLY A 131 -16.75 19.32 -6.14
C GLY A 131 -16.71 19.85 -7.58
N ASP A 132 -15.58 20.41 -8.01
CA ASP A 132 -15.36 20.88 -9.37
C ASP A 132 -14.55 19.83 -10.16
N PRO A 133 -15.16 19.14 -11.15
CA PRO A 133 -14.47 18.11 -11.93
C PRO A 133 -13.37 18.68 -12.83
N ALA A 134 -13.41 19.97 -13.19
CA ALA A 134 -12.39 20.59 -14.05
C ALA A 134 -11.02 20.71 -13.34
N ARG A 135 -11.02 20.66 -12.01
CA ARG A 135 -9.80 20.71 -11.18
C ARG A 135 -9.23 19.34 -10.86
N ALA A 136 -9.98 18.27 -11.14
CA ALA A 136 -9.65 16.93 -10.70
C ALA A 136 -8.42 16.35 -11.43
N ALA A 137 -7.47 15.86 -10.65
CA ALA A 137 -6.38 15.03 -11.15
C ALA A 137 -6.86 13.61 -11.44
N ALA A 138 -7.78 13.07 -10.62
CA ALA A 138 -8.40 11.76 -10.78
C ALA A 138 -9.86 11.74 -10.30
N PHE A 139 -10.62 10.73 -10.74
CA PHE A 139 -12.05 10.55 -10.42
C PHE A 139 -12.27 9.27 -9.62
N PHE A 140 -12.78 9.37 -8.39
CA PHE A 140 -13.10 8.23 -7.53
C PHE A 140 -14.54 7.76 -7.74
N VAL A 141 -14.72 6.45 -7.93
CA VAL A 141 -16.03 5.79 -8.05
C VAL A 141 -16.30 4.97 -6.77
N PRO A 142 -17.14 5.47 -5.83
CA PRO A 142 -17.41 4.80 -4.56
C PRO A 142 -18.46 3.68 -4.69
N PHE A 143 -18.20 2.68 -5.55
CA PHE A 143 -19.04 1.49 -5.73
C PHE A 143 -18.60 0.37 -4.78
N TYR A 144 -19.53 -0.24 -4.05
CA TYR A 144 -19.25 -1.36 -3.14
C TYR A 144 -19.42 -2.71 -3.84
N ALA A 145 -18.57 -2.97 -4.85
CA ALA A 145 -18.58 -4.20 -5.64
C ALA A 145 -18.49 -5.48 -4.79
N GLY A 146 -17.65 -5.49 -3.75
CA GLY A 146 -17.47 -6.65 -2.90
C GLY A 146 -18.71 -6.99 -2.08
N VAL A 147 -19.41 -5.96 -1.61
CA VAL A 147 -20.64 -6.05 -0.82
C VAL A 147 -21.83 -6.42 -1.69
N GLU A 148 -21.92 -5.81 -2.88
CA GLU A 148 -22.96 -6.09 -3.87
C GLU A 148 -22.93 -7.55 -4.30
N LEU A 149 -21.74 -8.08 -4.56
CA LEU A 149 -21.57 -9.45 -5.03
C LEU A 149 -21.85 -10.50 -3.93
N LEU A 150 -21.65 -10.15 -2.66
CA LEU A 150 -21.64 -11.09 -1.53
C LEU A 150 -22.90 -11.98 -1.41
N PRO A 151 -24.14 -11.46 -1.55
CA PRO A 151 -25.35 -12.29 -1.47
C PRO A 151 -25.50 -13.23 -2.66
N HIS A 152 -24.82 -12.95 -3.78
CA HIS A 152 -25.04 -13.62 -5.07
C HIS A 152 -23.97 -14.67 -5.42
N LEU A 153 -22.86 -14.72 -4.66
CA LEU A 153 -21.76 -15.67 -4.89
C LEU A 153 -22.19 -17.15 -4.82
N TRP A 154 -23.24 -17.47 -4.06
CA TRP A 154 -23.71 -18.84 -3.89
C TRP A 154 -25.11 -19.04 -4.47
N GLY A 155 -25.24 -19.86 -5.51
CA GLY A 155 -26.52 -20.39 -5.98
C GLY A 155 -27.43 -19.42 -6.74
N THR A 156 -27.02 -18.18 -6.98
CA THR A 156 -27.77 -17.23 -7.83
C THR A 156 -27.31 -17.34 -9.28
N ASN A 157 -28.18 -17.10 -10.27
CA ASN A 157 -27.77 -17.10 -11.67
C ASN A 157 -26.85 -15.91 -12.03
N THR A 158 -26.10 -16.06 -13.12
CA THR A 158 -25.13 -15.07 -13.63
C THR A 158 -25.76 -13.72 -13.95
N THR A 159 -27.00 -13.72 -14.44
CA THR A 159 -27.72 -12.50 -14.82
C THR A 159 -27.94 -11.57 -13.62
N VAL A 160 -28.31 -12.12 -12.46
CA VAL A 160 -28.48 -11.34 -11.23
C VAL A 160 -27.13 -10.83 -10.72
N ARG A 161 -26.10 -11.69 -10.70
CA ARG A 161 -24.74 -11.33 -10.25
C ARG A 161 -24.13 -10.17 -11.03
N ASP A 162 -24.50 -10.01 -12.31
CA ASP A 162 -23.92 -8.98 -13.18
C ASP A 162 -24.79 -7.70 -13.28
N ALA A 163 -26.04 -7.73 -12.82
CA ALA A 163 -27.03 -6.69 -13.13
C ALA A 163 -26.61 -5.31 -12.63
N VAL A 164 -26.14 -5.20 -11.37
CA VAL A 164 -25.74 -3.92 -10.78
C VAL A 164 -24.47 -3.39 -11.43
N ALA A 165 -23.50 -4.26 -11.74
CA ALA A 165 -22.28 -3.91 -12.47
C ALA A 165 -22.59 -3.33 -13.86
N LEU A 166 -23.51 -3.96 -14.62
CA LEU A 166 -23.94 -3.48 -15.93
C LEU A 166 -24.64 -2.10 -15.85
N ASP A 167 -25.40 -1.89 -14.79
CA ASP A 167 -26.07 -0.62 -14.55
C ASP A 167 -25.11 0.50 -14.13
N LEU A 168 -24.08 0.18 -13.34
CA LEU A 168 -23.03 1.12 -12.97
C LEU A 168 -22.31 1.64 -14.21
N VAL A 169 -21.88 0.75 -15.12
CA VAL A 169 -21.14 1.17 -16.33
C VAL A 169 -22.00 2.02 -17.27
N ARG A 170 -23.30 1.73 -17.37
CA ARG A 170 -24.26 2.59 -18.09
C ARG A 170 -24.34 3.98 -17.46
N TRP A 171 -24.41 4.06 -16.13
CA TRP A 171 -24.47 5.33 -15.40
C TRP A 171 -23.18 6.14 -15.61
N LEU A 172 -22.01 5.50 -15.46
CA LEU A 172 -20.70 6.12 -15.64
C LEU A 172 -20.53 6.68 -17.04
N ARG A 173 -20.88 5.91 -18.08
CA ARG A 173 -20.79 6.36 -19.48
C ARG A 173 -21.65 7.56 -19.82
N ALA A 174 -22.72 7.78 -19.06
CA ALA A 174 -23.57 8.95 -19.21
C ALA A 174 -23.02 10.21 -18.53
N ARG A 175 -21.87 10.14 -17.84
CA ARG A 175 -21.23 11.27 -17.16
C ARG A 175 -20.24 11.98 -18.09
N PRO A 176 -20.23 13.33 -18.16
CA PRO A 176 -19.25 14.07 -18.95
C PRO A 176 -17.80 13.81 -18.48
N GLU A 177 -17.61 13.57 -17.18
CA GLU A 177 -16.32 13.22 -16.57
C GLU A 177 -15.74 11.95 -17.20
N TRP A 178 -16.58 10.95 -17.50
CA TRP A 178 -16.13 9.71 -18.12
C TRP A 178 -15.64 9.91 -19.56
N ALA A 179 -16.32 10.77 -20.32
CA ALA A 179 -16.04 10.99 -21.73
C ALA A 179 -14.65 11.62 -21.97
N ALA A 180 -14.10 12.35 -21.00
CA ALA A 180 -12.84 13.08 -21.13
C ALA A 180 -11.64 12.16 -21.42
N MET A 181 -11.54 11.01 -20.73
CA MET A 181 -10.47 10.03 -20.96
C MET A 181 -10.94 8.57 -21.08
N GLY A 182 -12.24 8.34 -21.22
CA GLY A 182 -12.82 7.00 -21.36
C GLY A 182 -12.58 6.12 -20.13
N GLY A 183 -12.57 6.72 -18.93
CA GLY A 183 -12.35 6.03 -17.65
C GLY A 183 -10.88 5.89 -17.21
N ARG A 184 -9.89 6.30 -18.03
CA ARG A 184 -8.46 6.11 -17.72
C ARG A 184 -7.92 6.97 -16.57
N ASP A 185 -8.65 8.01 -16.21
CA ASP A 185 -8.49 8.92 -15.06
C ASP A 185 -9.36 8.53 -13.87
N HIS A 186 -10.19 7.50 -14.01
CA HIS A 186 -11.03 7.01 -12.96
C HIS A 186 -10.32 5.91 -12.16
N PHE A 187 -10.74 5.77 -10.91
CA PHE A 187 -10.39 4.62 -10.10
C PHE A 187 -11.52 4.23 -9.15
N MET A 188 -11.53 2.95 -8.79
CA MET A 188 -12.40 2.40 -7.75
C MET A 188 -11.61 1.53 -6.80
N VAL A 189 -12.27 1.11 -5.71
CA VAL A 189 -11.74 0.17 -4.72
C VAL A 189 -12.71 -0.99 -4.64
N ALA A 190 -12.21 -2.21 -4.58
CA ALA A 190 -13.01 -3.40 -4.34
C ALA A 190 -12.48 -4.15 -3.11
N GLY A 191 -13.40 -4.51 -2.20
CA GLY A 191 -13.09 -5.10 -0.91
C GLY A 191 -12.82 -6.60 -0.98
N ARG A 192 -12.67 -7.15 -2.18
CA ARG A 192 -12.48 -8.57 -2.45
C ARG A 192 -11.35 -8.79 -3.45
N ILE A 193 -10.96 -10.04 -3.67
CA ILE A 193 -9.87 -10.39 -4.58
C ILE A 193 -10.31 -10.25 -6.04
N THR A 194 -9.37 -10.00 -6.95
CA THR A 194 -9.68 -9.81 -8.38
C THR A 194 -10.49 -10.96 -9.00
N TRP A 195 -10.28 -12.19 -8.51
CA TRP A 195 -10.87 -13.39 -9.07
C TRP A 195 -12.38 -13.50 -8.83
N ASP A 196 -12.90 -12.84 -7.78
CA ASP A 196 -14.34 -12.75 -7.53
C ASP A 196 -15.07 -11.98 -8.63
N PHE A 197 -14.35 -11.19 -9.44
CA PHE A 197 -14.91 -10.30 -10.47
C PHE A 197 -14.50 -10.68 -11.90
N ARG A 198 -13.94 -11.88 -12.09
CA ARG A 198 -13.36 -12.36 -13.36
C ARG A 198 -13.92 -13.71 -13.81
N ARG A 199 -15.21 -13.95 -13.60
CA ARG A 199 -15.90 -15.14 -14.13
C ARG A 199 -15.67 -15.30 -15.64
N GLN A 200 -15.27 -16.48 -16.09
CA GLN A 200 -14.80 -16.70 -17.48
C GLN A 200 -15.90 -17.12 -18.46
N SER A 201 -16.92 -17.85 -18.00
CA SER A 201 -18.04 -18.30 -18.84
C SER A 201 -19.36 -17.77 -18.30
N GLU A 202 -20.45 -17.84 -19.08
CA GLU A 202 -21.81 -17.48 -18.65
C GLU A 202 -22.56 -18.61 -17.91
N GLU A 203 -21.85 -19.63 -17.44
CA GLU A 203 -22.43 -20.73 -16.67
C GLU A 203 -22.74 -20.31 -15.22
N ASP A 204 -23.94 -20.63 -14.73
CA ASP A 204 -24.40 -20.31 -13.37
C ASP A 204 -23.57 -20.99 -12.26
N GLY A 205 -22.91 -22.10 -12.60
CA GLY A 205 -22.01 -22.83 -11.72
C GLY A 205 -20.64 -22.15 -11.53
N ASP A 206 -20.24 -21.25 -12.44
CA ASP A 206 -18.94 -20.59 -12.35
C ASP A 206 -18.91 -19.56 -11.23
N TRP A 207 -17.74 -19.40 -10.61
CA TRP A 207 -17.53 -18.46 -9.51
C TRP A 207 -17.45 -16.99 -9.97
N GLY A 208 -18.06 -16.09 -9.19
CA GLY A 208 -17.88 -14.64 -9.32
C GLY A 208 -18.80 -13.94 -10.32
N SER A 209 -18.55 -12.64 -10.52
CA SER A 209 -19.19 -11.80 -11.54
C SER A 209 -18.26 -11.52 -12.72
N LYS A 210 -18.76 -10.87 -13.77
CA LYS A 210 -17.95 -10.42 -14.92
C LYS A 210 -17.49 -8.98 -14.85
N LEU A 211 -17.59 -8.32 -13.70
CA LEU A 211 -17.32 -6.88 -13.54
C LEU A 211 -16.00 -6.45 -14.19
N PHE A 212 -14.91 -7.20 -14.03
CA PHE A 212 -13.59 -6.85 -14.60
C PHE A 212 -13.36 -7.31 -16.04
N TRP A 213 -14.36 -7.93 -16.66
CA TRP A 213 -14.42 -8.17 -18.11
C TRP A 213 -15.21 -7.09 -18.85
N LEU A 214 -15.88 -6.18 -18.14
CA LEU A 214 -16.54 -5.04 -18.76
C LEU A 214 -15.49 -4.05 -19.33
N PRO A 215 -15.62 -3.59 -20.58
CA PRO A 215 -14.66 -2.68 -21.21
C PRO A 215 -14.38 -1.41 -20.40
N GLU A 216 -15.40 -0.90 -19.71
CA GLU A 216 -15.29 0.29 -18.88
C GLU A 216 -14.33 0.06 -17.70
N LEU A 217 -14.41 -1.10 -17.07
CA LEU A 217 -13.53 -1.48 -15.96
C LEU A 217 -12.12 -1.82 -16.44
N GLN A 218 -11.99 -2.32 -17.67
CA GLN A 218 -10.69 -2.53 -18.30
C GLN A 218 -9.93 -1.24 -18.61
N ASN A 219 -10.59 -0.07 -18.57
CA ASN A 219 -9.93 1.23 -18.71
C ASN A 219 -9.67 1.94 -17.37
N MET A 220 -10.42 1.59 -16.33
CA MET A 220 -10.36 2.20 -15.00
C MET A 220 -9.30 1.52 -14.12
N THR A 221 -8.64 2.27 -13.22
CA THR A 221 -7.75 1.63 -12.22
C THR A 221 -8.60 1.04 -11.09
N THR A 222 -8.35 -0.20 -10.68
CA THR A 222 -9.03 -0.83 -9.55
C THR A 222 -8.03 -1.18 -8.46
N LEU A 223 -8.23 -0.62 -7.26
CA LEU A 223 -7.49 -0.98 -6.06
C LEU A 223 -8.18 -2.17 -5.37
N LEU A 224 -7.40 -3.19 -5.05
CA LEU A 224 -7.89 -4.49 -4.57
C LEU A 224 -7.06 -4.98 -3.40
N ILE A 225 -7.63 -5.84 -2.56
CA ILE A 225 -6.85 -6.58 -1.55
C ILE A 225 -5.93 -7.63 -2.20
N GLU A 226 -6.30 -8.17 -3.37
CA GLU A 226 -5.43 -9.05 -4.18
C GLU A 226 -5.69 -8.80 -5.67
N SER A 227 -4.62 -8.64 -6.46
CA SER A 227 -4.64 -8.24 -7.87
C SER A 227 -4.20 -9.35 -8.82
N SER A 228 -4.59 -9.23 -10.08
CA SER A 228 -4.03 -10.10 -11.12
C SER A 228 -2.62 -9.62 -11.47
N PRO A 229 -1.61 -10.50 -11.47
CA PRO A 229 -0.25 -10.12 -11.87
C PRO A 229 -0.16 -9.79 -13.37
N TRP A 230 -1.20 -10.07 -14.14
CA TRP A 230 -1.27 -9.94 -15.60
C TRP A 230 -2.11 -8.76 -16.09
N GLN A 231 -2.84 -8.09 -15.19
CA GLN A 231 -3.77 -7.02 -15.54
C GLN A 231 -3.22 -5.69 -15.02
N GLU A 232 -2.89 -4.79 -15.94
CA GLU A 232 -2.22 -3.52 -15.60
C GLU A 232 -3.05 -2.62 -14.68
N ASN A 233 -4.37 -2.68 -14.85
CA ASN A 233 -5.33 -1.87 -14.12
C ASN A 233 -5.69 -2.41 -12.73
N ASP A 234 -5.33 -3.66 -12.45
CA ASP A 234 -5.47 -4.23 -11.11
C ASP A 234 -4.28 -3.80 -10.26
N VAL A 235 -4.54 -3.22 -9.10
CA VAL A 235 -3.50 -2.84 -8.15
C VAL A 235 -3.81 -3.39 -6.78
N ALA A 236 -2.97 -4.32 -6.32
CA ALA A 236 -3.04 -4.81 -4.96
C ALA A 236 -2.53 -3.74 -3.98
N ILE A 237 -3.33 -3.45 -2.97
CA ILE A 237 -2.99 -2.63 -1.82
C ILE A 237 -3.21 -3.46 -0.54
N PRO A 238 -2.57 -3.10 0.60
CA PRO A 238 -2.60 -3.91 1.82
C PRO A 238 -4.01 -4.28 2.26
N TYR A 239 -4.20 -5.52 2.71
CA TYR A 239 -5.44 -5.90 3.38
C TYR A 239 -5.66 -5.02 4.62
N PRO A 240 -6.91 -4.64 4.94
CA PRO A 240 -7.23 -4.04 6.23
C PRO A 240 -6.80 -4.95 7.38
N THR A 241 -5.89 -4.48 8.23
CA THR A 241 -5.44 -5.15 9.46
C THR A 241 -6.30 -4.77 10.65
N TYR A 242 -6.00 -5.28 11.84
CA TYR A 242 -6.70 -4.88 13.08
C TYR A 242 -6.23 -3.55 13.70
N PHE A 243 -5.12 -2.98 13.24
CA PHE A 243 -4.53 -1.76 13.79
C PHE A 243 -4.72 -0.56 12.84
N HIS A 244 -5.37 0.49 13.34
CA HIS A 244 -5.75 1.71 12.65
C HIS A 244 -5.47 2.94 13.54
N PRO A 245 -4.19 3.34 13.67
CA PRO A 245 -3.82 4.42 14.57
C PRO A 245 -4.44 5.75 14.13
N SER A 246 -4.89 6.54 15.11
CA SER A 246 -5.48 7.86 14.88
C SER A 246 -4.42 8.95 14.76
N THR A 247 -3.22 8.73 15.32
CA THR A 247 -2.13 9.70 15.36
C THR A 247 -0.77 9.06 15.04
N ALA A 248 0.22 9.86 14.62
CA ALA A 248 1.60 9.36 14.47
C ALA A 248 2.20 8.91 15.81
N GLY A 249 1.77 9.49 16.93
CA GLY A 249 2.19 9.08 18.26
C GLY A 249 1.77 7.64 18.60
N GLU A 250 0.52 7.27 18.30
CA GLU A 250 0.03 5.89 18.47
C GLU A 250 0.80 4.89 17.61
N LEU A 251 1.04 5.24 16.35
CA LEU A 251 1.84 4.42 15.44
C LEU A 251 3.27 4.25 15.95
N ALA A 252 3.93 5.34 16.34
CA ALA A 252 5.29 5.32 16.87
C ALA A 252 5.38 4.53 18.19
N ALA A 253 4.37 4.64 19.06
CA ALA A 253 4.27 3.84 20.27
C ALA A 253 4.16 2.35 19.96
N TRP A 254 3.33 1.97 18.98
CA TRP A 254 3.22 0.58 18.53
C TRP A 254 4.53 0.06 17.91
N GLN A 255 5.14 0.82 17.00
CA GLN A 255 6.45 0.49 16.43
C GLN A 255 7.49 0.26 17.53
N ASN A 256 7.56 1.14 18.52
CA ASN A 256 8.49 0.99 19.65
C ASN A 256 8.18 -0.25 20.50
N ARG A 257 6.90 -0.58 20.74
CA ARG A 257 6.53 -1.81 21.44
C ARG A 257 7.01 -3.05 20.71
N VAL A 258 6.74 -3.17 19.40
CA VAL A 258 7.12 -4.38 18.64
C VAL A 258 8.63 -4.54 18.41
N ARG A 259 9.39 -3.43 18.41
CA ARG A 259 10.87 -3.45 18.35
C ARG A 259 11.47 -4.13 19.57
N HIS A 260 10.95 -3.80 20.76
CA HIS A 260 11.48 -4.28 22.05
C HIS A 260 10.76 -5.53 22.57
N GLN A 261 9.74 -6.01 21.86
CA GLN A 261 8.98 -7.19 22.25
C GLN A 261 9.87 -8.43 22.28
N LYS A 262 9.80 -9.19 23.37
CA LYS A 262 10.46 -10.49 23.48
C LYS A 262 9.81 -11.49 22.52
N ARG A 263 10.64 -12.19 21.75
CA ARG A 263 10.20 -13.17 20.75
C ARG A 263 10.76 -14.56 21.08
N PRO A 264 10.10 -15.31 21.99
CA PRO A 264 10.57 -16.63 22.41
C PRO A 264 10.45 -17.68 21.30
N TRP A 265 9.62 -17.45 20.27
CA TRP A 265 9.39 -18.38 19.18
C TRP A 265 10.22 -17.98 17.96
N LEU A 266 10.99 -18.93 17.41
CA LEU A 266 11.69 -18.69 16.14
C LEU A 266 10.67 -18.47 15.02
N PHE A 267 9.62 -19.28 14.98
CA PHE A 267 8.57 -19.12 13.99
C PHE A 267 7.19 -19.45 14.51
N SER A 268 6.15 -18.97 13.82
CA SER A 268 4.78 -19.30 14.14
C SER A 268 3.90 -19.44 12.93
N PHE A 269 2.78 -20.14 13.12
CA PHE A 269 1.72 -20.27 12.14
C PHE A 269 0.36 -20.09 12.82
N ALA A 270 -0.50 -19.29 12.20
CA ALA A 270 -1.92 -19.22 12.51
C ALA A 270 -2.71 -19.83 11.35
N GLY A 271 -3.47 -20.89 11.64
CA GLY A 271 -4.28 -21.54 10.63
C GLY A 271 -4.72 -22.94 10.99
N ALA A 272 -5.39 -23.56 10.03
CA ALA A 272 -5.95 -24.91 10.12
C ALA A 272 -5.63 -25.71 8.86
N PRO A 273 -5.69 -27.06 8.95
CA PRO A 273 -5.69 -27.94 7.80
C PRO A 273 -6.81 -27.58 6.82
N ARG A 274 -6.66 -27.93 5.54
CA ARG A 274 -7.72 -27.79 4.53
C ARG A 274 -8.20 -29.16 4.06
N PRO A 275 -9.28 -29.70 4.66
CA PRO A 275 -9.89 -30.91 4.11
C PRO A 275 -10.35 -30.64 2.67
N ASN A 276 -10.05 -31.57 1.76
CA ASN A 276 -10.40 -31.56 0.34
C ASN A 276 -9.56 -30.66 -0.60
N ASN A 277 -8.49 -30.01 -0.13
CA ASN A 277 -7.55 -29.32 -1.04
C ASN A 277 -6.37 -30.24 -1.40
N THR A 278 -5.92 -30.17 -2.65
CA THR A 278 -4.68 -30.82 -3.11
C THR A 278 -3.42 -30.11 -2.62
N ASP A 279 -3.54 -28.87 -2.13
CA ASP A 279 -2.44 -28.12 -1.51
C ASP A 279 -2.13 -28.64 -0.09
N ILE A 280 -1.15 -29.55 -0.03
CA ILE A 280 -0.62 -30.12 1.21
C ILE A 280 0.26 -29.15 2.01
N ALA A 281 0.54 -27.93 1.52
CA ALA A 281 1.50 -27.03 2.16
C ALA A 281 1.10 -26.67 3.59
N ARG A 282 -0.19 -26.40 3.85
CA ARG A 282 -0.67 -26.09 5.20
C ARG A 282 -0.51 -27.27 6.15
N ASP A 283 -0.82 -28.47 5.69
CA ASP A 283 -0.71 -29.69 6.50
C ASP A 283 0.76 -29.97 6.85
N VAL A 284 1.67 -29.82 5.88
CA VAL A 284 3.11 -29.95 6.09
C VAL A 284 3.62 -28.86 7.04
N ILE A 285 3.18 -27.61 6.90
CA ILE A 285 3.55 -26.51 7.81
C ILE A 285 3.10 -26.81 9.24
N ILE A 286 1.84 -27.23 9.42
CA ILE A 286 1.29 -27.59 10.73
C ILE A 286 2.07 -28.76 11.33
N GLN A 287 2.36 -29.79 10.54
CA GLN A 287 3.13 -30.95 10.97
C GLN A 287 4.55 -30.55 11.42
N GLN A 288 5.27 -29.77 10.63
CA GLN A 288 6.62 -29.32 10.97
C GLN A 288 6.61 -28.39 12.20
N CYS A 289 5.61 -27.52 12.32
CA CYS A 289 5.45 -26.66 13.48
C CYS A 289 5.20 -27.48 14.76
N ARG A 290 4.29 -28.47 14.73
CA ARG A 290 4.03 -29.35 15.88
C ARG A 290 5.24 -30.20 16.27
N ALA A 291 6.11 -30.54 15.31
CA ALA A 291 7.33 -31.29 15.56
C ALA A 291 8.50 -30.44 16.10
N SER A 292 8.38 -29.11 16.08
CA SER A 292 9.45 -28.18 16.47
C SER A 292 9.16 -27.52 17.82
N PRO A 293 10.08 -27.58 18.80
CA PRO A 293 9.93 -26.82 20.04
C PRO A 293 10.12 -25.31 19.84
N LEU A 294 10.61 -24.88 18.67
CA LEU A 294 10.84 -23.48 18.33
C LEU A 294 9.63 -22.82 17.65
N CYS A 295 8.59 -23.61 17.34
CA CYS A 295 7.39 -23.12 16.68
C CYS A 295 6.23 -22.87 17.65
N LYS A 296 5.51 -21.77 17.44
CA LYS A 296 4.18 -21.56 18.05
C LYS A 296 3.08 -21.74 17.01
N LEU A 297 2.21 -22.73 17.24
CA LEU A 297 0.99 -22.91 16.46
C LEU A 297 -0.19 -22.23 17.17
N LEU A 298 -0.92 -21.40 16.44
CA LEU A 298 -2.30 -21.01 16.76
C LEU A 298 -3.22 -21.85 15.88
N ASP A 299 -3.79 -22.89 16.47
CA ASP A 299 -4.66 -23.86 15.79
C ASP A 299 -6.07 -23.29 15.63
N CYS A 300 -6.52 -23.18 14.39
CA CYS A 300 -7.82 -22.61 14.03
C CYS A 300 -8.78 -23.66 13.45
N ALA A 301 -8.59 -24.94 13.80
CA ALA A 301 -9.46 -26.02 13.38
C ALA A 301 -10.63 -26.26 14.36
N GLY A 302 -11.75 -26.79 13.85
CA GLY A 302 -12.90 -27.19 14.67
C GLY A 302 -13.44 -26.04 15.51
N ASP A 303 -13.69 -26.32 16.80
CA ASP A 303 -14.23 -25.35 17.76
C ASP A 303 -13.33 -24.11 17.95
N ASN A 304 -12.04 -24.19 17.60
CA ASN A 304 -11.08 -23.10 17.70
C ASN A 304 -11.05 -22.18 16.47
N ALA A 305 -11.92 -22.37 15.47
CA ALA A 305 -11.91 -21.57 14.24
C ALA A 305 -11.95 -20.06 14.50
N HIS A 306 -12.65 -19.62 15.54
CA HIS A 306 -12.78 -18.22 15.94
C HIS A 306 -11.46 -17.58 16.43
N GLU A 307 -10.48 -18.37 16.86
CA GLU A 307 -9.19 -17.88 17.39
C GLU A 307 -8.38 -17.10 16.35
N CYS A 308 -8.45 -17.52 15.08
CA CYS A 308 -7.80 -16.82 13.96
C CYS A 308 -8.46 -15.46 13.61
N PHE A 309 -9.65 -15.19 14.16
CA PHE A 309 -10.38 -13.94 13.98
C PHE A 309 -10.27 -13.01 15.19
N SER A 310 -9.55 -13.42 16.23
CA SER A 310 -9.31 -12.61 17.43
C SER A 310 -8.11 -11.67 17.23
N PRO A 311 -8.31 -10.33 17.23
CA PRO A 311 -7.23 -9.37 17.10
C PRO A 311 -6.14 -9.58 18.15
N ARG A 312 -6.55 -9.87 19.40
CA ARG A 312 -5.65 -10.10 20.52
C ARG A 312 -4.74 -11.31 20.29
N ARG A 313 -5.32 -12.45 19.89
CA ARG A 313 -4.59 -13.73 19.77
C ARG A 313 -3.62 -13.70 18.60
N ILE A 314 -4.04 -13.11 17.48
CA ILE A 314 -3.20 -12.90 16.30
C ILE A 314 -2.03 -11.95 16.63
N THR A 315 -2.32 -10.83 17.28
CA THR A 315 -1.29 -9.84 17.65
C THR A 315 -0.30 -10.42 18.64
N GLU A 316 -0.77 -11.17 19.64
CA GLU A 316 0.09 -11.84 20.62
C GLU A 316 1.01 -12.86 19.96
N LEU A 317 0.48 -13.70 19.05
CA LEU A 317 1.27 -14.68 18.32
C LEU A 317 2.38 -14.02 17.49
N PHE A 318 2.02 -13.05 16.65
CA PHE A 318 2.96 -12.46 15.70
C PHE A 318 3.96 -11.52 16.37
N SER A 319 3.55 -10.78 17.40
CA SER A 319 4.49 -9.94 18.16
C SER A 319 5.50 -10.76 18.97
N SER A 320 5.18 -12.01 19.32
CA SER A 320 6.08 -12.92 20.06
C SER A 320 6.89 -13.90 19.19
N SER A 321 6.85 -13.75 17.86
CA SER A 321 7.54 -14.65 16.91
C SER A 321 8.57 -13.92 16.08
N VAL A 322 9.72 -14.53 15.74
CA VAL A 322 10.70 -13.90 14.84
C VAL A 322 10.19 -13.93 13.39
N PHE A 323 9.78 -15.12 12.93
CA PHE A 323 9.26 -15.36 11.58
C PHE A 323 7.81 -15.85 11.61
N CYS A 324 7.00 -15.46 10.64
CA CYS A 324 5.58 -15.84 10.60
C CYS A 324 5.24 -16.48 9.26
N LEU A 325 4.78 -17.72 9.31
CA LEU A 325 4.54 -18.54 8.11
C LEU A 325 3.27 -18.08 7.39
N GLN A 326 3.41 -17.73 6.11
CA GLN A 326 2.34 -17.21 5.26
C GLN A 326 2.13 -18.07 4.00
N PRO A 327 1.64 -19.31 4.14
CA PRO A 327 1.19 -20.11 2.99
C PRO A 327 -0.01 -19.49 2.28
N LEU A 328 -0.36 -20.08 1.14
CA LEU A 328 -1.49 -19.65 0.32
C LEU A 328 -2.84 -19.76 1.06
N GLY A 329 -3.76 -18.88 0.64
CA GLY A 329 -5.16 -18.76 1.03
C GLY A 329 -6.09 -19.65 0.20
N ASP A 330 -7.32 -19.18 0.00
CA ASP A 330 -8.13 -19.52 -1.17
C ASP A 330 -7.51 -18.98 -2.47
N SER A 331 -6.72 -17.91 -2.32
CA SER A 331 -5.92 -17.25 -3.34
C SER A 331 -4.48 -17.07 -2.84
N TYR A 332 -3.68 -16.17 -3.43
CA TYR A 332 -2.26 -16.11 -3.08
C TYR A 332 -1.96 -15.44 -1.74
N THR A 333 -2.70 -14.40 -1.37
CA THR A 333 -2.41 -13.63 -0.15
C THR A 333 -3.49 -13.82 0.89
N ARG A 334 -3.10 -13.77 2.15
CA ARG A 334 -4.02 -13.77 3.30
C ARG A 334 -3.82 -12.45 4.07
N ARG A 335 -4.88 -11.89 4.65
CA ARG A 335 -4.77 -10.74 5.59
C ARG A 335 -3.68 -10.95 6.64
N SER A 336 -3.53 -12.20 7.10
CA SER A 336 -2.51 -12.64 8.06
C SER A 336 -1.08 -12.21 7.71
N ALA A 337 -0.74 -12.05 6.42
CA ALA A 337 0.57 -11.52 6.02
C ALA A 337 0.79 -10.08 6.52
N PHE A 338 -0.23 -9.24 6.41
CA PHE A 338 -0.21 -7.85 6.88
C PHE A 338 -0.33 -7.77 8.39
N ASP A 339 -1.18 -8.60 9.01
CA ASP A 339 -1.26 -8.69 10.48
C ASP A 339 0.10 -9.11 11.09
N ALA A 340 0.83 -10.03 10.43
CA ALA A 340 2.16 -10.44 10.85
C ALA A 340 3.19 -9.30 10.75
N MET A 341 3.17 -8.56 9.65
CA MET A 341 4.03 -7.38 9.48
C MET A 341 3.71 -6.29 10.51
N VAL A 342 2.42 -6.03 10.79
CA VAL A 342 1.98 -5.14 11.87
C VAL A 342 2.41 -5.64 13.26
N GLY A 343 2.53 -6.95 13.47
CA GLY A 343 3.15 -7.54 14.66
C GLY A 343 4.69 -7.40 14.73
N GLY A 344 5.33 -6.79 13.72
CA GLY A 344 6.78 -6.78 13.59
C GLY A 344 7.39 -8.16 13.34
N CYS A 345 6.57 -9.11 12.88
CA CYS A 345 7.03 -10.45 12.52
C CYS A 345 7.49 -10.46 11.07
N ILE A 346 8.58 -11.16 10.77
CA ILE A 346 9.11 -11.27 9.41
C ILE A 346 8.27 -12.31 8.65
N PRO A 347 7.49 -11.91 7.61
CA PRO A 347 6.69 -12.87 6.86
C PRO A 347 7.58 -13.86 6.11
N VAL A 348 7.19 -15.13 6.15
CA VAL A 348 7.76 -16.22 5.35
C VAL A 348 6.75 -16.62 4.29
N PHE A 349 7.02 -16.27 3.04
CA PHE A 349 6.15 -16.57 1.91
C PHE A 349 6.56 -17.86 1.21
N PHE A 350 5.56 -18.59 0.71
CA PHE A 350 5.75 -19.85 0.00
C PHE A 350 5.46 -19.78 -1.51
N HIS A 351 4.97 -18.62 -1.96
CA HIS A 351 4.74 -18.34 -3.37
C HIS A 351 5.02 -16.86 -3.67
N PRO A 352 5.70 -16.52 -4.78
CA PRO A 352 5.97 -15.12 -5.13
C PRO A 352 4.70 -14.28 -5.33
N GLY A 353 3.61 -14.96 -5.72
CA GLY A 353 2.27 -14.40 -5.80
C GLY A 353 1.74 -13.81 -4.49
N SER A 354 2.19 -14.27 -3.32
CA SER A 354 1.66 -13.80 -2.02
C SER A 354 2.09 -12.39 -1.66
N ALA A 355 3.15 -11.86 -2.27
CA ALA A 355 3.60 -10.50 -2.01
C ALA A 355 4.39 -9.87 -3.16
N TYR A 356 5.37 -10.55 -3.74
CA TYR A 356 6.45 -9.91 -4.52
C TYR A 356 6.00 -9.35 -5.87
N VAL A 357 5.06 -10.03 -6.52
CA VAL A 357 4.47 -9.58 -7.80
C VAL A 357 3.21 -8.74 -7.59
N GLN A 358 2.80 -8.57 -6.34
CA GLN A 358 1.66 -7.80 -5.87
C GLN A 358 2.16 -6.65 -4.98
N TYR A 359 1.28 -5.77 -4.50
CA TYR A 359 1.60 -4.70 -3.53
C TYR A 359 2.82 -3.81 -3.87
N VAL A 360 3.19 -3.68 -5.14
CA VAL A 360 4.41 -2.97 -5.57
C VAL A 360 4.42 -1.47 -5.25
N TRP A 361 3.26 -0.92 -4.85
CA TRP A 361 3.13 0.44 -4.35
C TRP A 361 3.44 0.56 -2.85
N HIS A 362 3.27 -0.53 -2.09
CA HIS A 362 3.32 -0.53 -0.61
C HIS A 362 4.48 -1.33 -0.04
N LEU A 363 5.01 -2.30 -0.80
CA LEU A 363 6.13 -3.15 -0.41
C LEU A 363 7.37 -2.87 -1.27
N PRO A 364 8.58 -2.89 -0.68
CA PRO A 364 9.82 -2.76 -1.43
C PRO A 364 10.01 -3.88 -2.47
N ARG A 365 10.69 -3.58 -3.59
CA ARG A 365 11.03 -4.59 -4.59
C ARG A 365 12.04 -5.64 -4.10
N ASP A 366 12.98 -5.24 -3.25
CA ASP A 366 13.97 -6.16 -2.68
C ASP A 366 13.38 -6.89 -1.47
N PHE A 367 12.64 -7.96 -1.77
CA PHE A 367 11.87 -8.70 -0.77
C PHE A 367 12.71 -9.38 0.31
N ARG A 368 13.99 -9.64 0.04
CA ARG A 368 14.93 -10.24 1.00
C ARG A 368 15.19 -9.35 2.21
N ASN A 369 14.91 -8.05 2.09
CA ASN A 369 15.09 -7.10 3.18
C ASN A 369 13.98 -7.16 4.22
N TYR A 370 12.83 -7.76 3.92
CA TYR A 370 11.69 -7.78 4.85
C TYR A 370 11.00 -9.14 4.98
N SER A 371 11.38 -10.12 4.18
CA SER A 371 10.71 -11.42 4.14
C SER A 371 11.67 -12.56 3.84
N VAL A 372 11.26 -13.78 4.19
CA VAL A 372 11.94 -15.01 3.79
C VAL A 372 11.08 -15.72 2.74
N PHE A 373 11.70 -16.27 1.71
CA PHE A 373 11.03 -17.10 0.72
C PHE A 373 11.46 -18.55 0.90
N ILE A 374 10.49 -19.46 1.02
CA ILE A 374 10.71 -20.91 1.01
C ILE A 374 9.83 -21.47 -0.11
N PRO A 375 10.40 -21.95 -1.23
CA PRO A 375 9.60 -22.52 -2.32
C PRO A 375 8.69 -23.65 -1.80
N MET A 376 7.45 -23.68 -2.27
CA MET A 376 6.47 -24.67 -1.82
C MET A 376 6.93 -26.11 -2.11
N GLU A 377 7.70 -26.32 -3.17
CA GLU A 377 8.27 -27.60 -3.58
C GLU A 377 9.29 -28.17 -2.56
N GLU A 378 9.85 -27.31 -1.70
CA GLU A 378 10.75 -27.71 -0.62
C GLU A 378 9.99 -28.22 0.61
N LEU A 379 8.67 -27.98 0.69
CA LEU A 379 7.84 -28.47 1.78
C LEU A 379 7.52 -29.94 1.57
N LYS A 380 8.14 -30.80 2.39
CA LYS A 380 7.83 -32.24 2.44
C LYS A 380 7.52 -32.66 3.87
N PRO A 381 6.56 -33.59 4.07
CA PRO A 381 6.27 -34.15 5.38
C PRO A 381 7.53 -34.62 6.10
N GLY A 382 7.67 -34.24 7.37
CA GLY A 382 8.80 -34.65 8.23
C GLY A 382 10.19 -34.14 7.81
N ASN A 383 10.32 -33.40 6.71
CA ASN A 383 11.64 -32.99 6.26
C ASN A 383 12.24 -31.86 7.09
N GLY A 384 11.49 -31.11 7.92
CA GLY A 384 12.01 -30.03 8.77
C GLY A 384 12.64 -28.84 8.02
N ALA A 385 12.27 -28.62 6.76
CA ALA A 385 12.85 -27.57 5.92
C ALA A 385 12.65 -26.15 6.48
N ILE A 386 11.51 -25.89 7.13
CA ILE A 386 11.18 -24.56 7.65
C ILE A 386 12.17 -24.17 8.76
N GLU A 387 12.27 -24.99 9.82
CA GLU A 387 13.17 -24.70 10.94
C GLU A 387 14.63 -24.60 10.48
N ARG A 388 15.09 -25.53 9.63
CA ARG A 388 16.46 -25.49 9.11
C ARG A 388 16.77 -24.23 8.32
N THR A 389 15.82 -23.72 7.55
CA THR A 389 16.01 -22.51 6.75
C THR A 389 16.04 -21.28 7.64
N LEU A 390 15.09 -21.17 8.57
CA LEU A 390 14.97 -20.01 9.45
C LEU A 390 16.10 -19.93 10.48
N SER A 391 16.58 -21.08 10.99
CA SER A 391 17.71 -21.14 11.93
C SER A 391 19.06 -20.75 11.31
N ARG A 392 19.16 -20.67 9.98
CA ARG A 392 20.38 -20.18 9.30
C ARG A 392 20.46 -18.66 9.24
N ILE A 393 19.37 -17.97 9.51
CA ILE A 393 19.33 -16.51 9.50
C ILE A 393 19.87 -16.05 10.85
N SER A 394 20.95 -15.26 10.83
CA SER A 394 21.55 -14.74 12.05
C SER A 394 20.59 -13.80 12.80
N PRO A 395 20.72 -13.67 14.13
CA PRO A 395 19.95 -12.70 14.91
C PRO A 395 20.07 -11.27 14.36
N GLU A 396 21.24 -10.88 13.86
CA GLU A 396 21.52 -9.57 13.29
C GLU A 396 20.74 -9.36 11.99
N GLN A 397 20.74 -10.35 11.09
CA GLN A 397 19.94 -10.32 9.86
C GLN A 397 18.44 -10.27 10.17
N ALA A 398 17.96 -11.11 11.09
CA ALA A 398 16.56 -11.10 11.50
C ALA A 398 16.18 -9.74 12.13
N SER A 399 17.06 -9.13 12.92
CA SER A 399 16.83 -7.79 13.46
C SER A 399 16.73 -6.72 12.37
N ALA A 400 17.63 -6.75 11.37
CA ALA A 400 17.59 -5.82 10.25
C ALA A 400 16.31 -5.99 9.41
N MET A 401 15.90 -7.23 9.15
CA MET A 401 14.64 -7.51 8.44
C MET A 401 13.43 -7.00 9.22
N ARG A 402 13.44 -7.18 10.55
CA ARG A 402 12.38 -6.66 11.41
C ARG A 402 12.32 -5.14 11.39
N GLU A 403 13.44 -4.44 11.46
CA GLU A 403 13.45 -2.97 11.36
C GLU A 403 12.89 -2.49 10.02
N ALA A 404 13.15 -3.21 8.92
CA ALA A 404 12.52 -2.92 7.64
C ALA A 404 10.98 -3.10 7.72
N VAL A 405 10.50 -4.20 8.31
CA VAL A 405 9.06 -4.47 8.52
C VAL A 405 8.40 -3.41 9.41
N VAL A 406 9.04 -3.04 10.52
CA VAL A 406 8.53 -2.00 11.43
C VAL A 406 8.50 -0.64 10.74
N GLY A 407 9.55 -0.32 9.97
CA GLY A 407 9.65 0.94 9.22
C GLY A 407 8.58 1.11 8.14
N MET A 408 8.11 0.01 7.55
CA MET A 408 7.04 0.04 6.53
C MET A 408 5.62 0.03 7.11
N MET A 409 5.42 -0.15 8.41
CA MET A 409 4.06 -0.14 9.02
C MET A 409 3.14 1.02 8.57
N PRO A 410 3.61 2.28 8.44
CA PRO A 410 2.76 3.35 7.92
C PRO A 410 2.11 3.00 6.57
N SER A 411 2.86 2.42 5.64
CA SER A 411 2.35 2.06 4.30
C SER A 411 1.48 0.80 4.28
N LEU A 412 1.31 0.12 5.43
CA LEU A 412 0.53 -1.11 5.56
C LEU A 412 -0.81 -0.92 6.28
N VAL A 413 -0.96 0.15 7.07
CA VAL A 413 -2.16 0.42 7.87
C VAL A 413 -2.99 1.55 7.28
N TYR A 414 -4.27 1.60 7.65
CA TYR A 414 -5.18 2.70 7.32
C TYR A 414 -5.49 3.46 8.61
N GLY A 415 -5.02 4.70 8.76
CA GLY A 415 -5.24 5.48 9.98
C GLY A 415 -6.67 5.96 10.18
N ASN A 416 -7.17 6.00 11.41
CA ASN A 416 -8.46 6.62 11.72
C ASN A 416 -8.31 8.12 12.02
N LYS A 417 -7.91 8.89 11.00
CA LYS A 417 -7.62 10.33 11.16
C LYS A 417 -8.92 11.12 11.36
N ARG A 418 -9.12 11.68 12.56
CA ARG A 418 -10.34 12.44 12.89
C ARG A 418 -10.37 13.83 12.25
N THR A 419 -9.22 14.44 11.98
CA THR A 419 -9.06 15.74 11.32
C THR A 419 -7.94 15.66 10.29
N THR A 420 -8.17 16.18 9.08
CA THR A 420 -7.12 16.30 8.07
C THR A 420 -6.37 17.62 8.21
N GLY A 421 -5.05 17.54 8.31
CA GLY A 421 -4.14 18.66 8.15
C GLY A 421 -3.53 19.27 9.40
N GLU A 422 -3.50 18.57 10.54
CA GLU A 422 -2.74 18.98 11.73
C GLU A 422 -1.27 18.49 11.69
N GLU A 423 -0.38 19.24 12.34
CA GLU A 423 1.02 18.86 12.53
C GLU A 423 1.11 17.55 13.34
N GLY A 424 1.69 16.49 12.75
CA GLY A 424 1.78 15.17 13.38
C GLY A 424 1.06 14.04 12.64
N GLU A 425 0.60 14.24 11.42
CA GLU A 425 0.10 13.15 10.56
C GLU A 425 1.23 12.31 9.95
N PHE A 426 1.02 10.99 9.88
CA PHE A 426 1.83 10.07 9.08
C PHE A 426 1.11 9.76 7.77
N LYS A 427 1.87 9.52 6.71
CA LYS A 427 1.34 9.08 5.42
C LYS A 427 1.08 7.57 5.47
N ASP A 428 -0.17 7.18 5.26
CA ASP A 428 -0.59 5.79 5.43
C ASP A 428 -0.90 5.08 4.10
N ALA A 429 -1.45 3.85 4.16
CA ALA A 429 -1.79 3.08 2.98
C ALA A 429 -2.82 3.78 2.08
N PHE A 430 -3.81 4.48 2.65
CA PHE A 430 -4.77 5.26 1.85
C PHE A 430 -4.06 6.40 1.13
N ASP A 431 -3.25 7.18 1.86
CA ASP A 431 -2.58 8.36 1.31
C ASP A 431 -1.61 7.97 0.18
N LEU A 432 -0.86 6.88 0.37
CA LEU A 432 0.06 6.34 -0.63
C LEU A 432 -0.67 5.84 -1.88
N ALA A 433 -1.78 5.13 -1.72
CA ALA A 433 -2.54 4.60 -2.86
C ALA A 433 -3.16 5.73 -3.69
N VAL A 434 -3.75 6.76 -3.06
CA VAL A 434 -4.31 7.91 -3.77
C VAL A 434 -3.23 8.68 -4.54
N GLU A 435 -2.07 8.91 -3.92
CA GLU A 435 -0.93 9.54 -4.60
C GLU A 435 -0.49 8.74 -5.83
N LYS A 436 -0.37 7.42 -5.70
CA LYS A 436 0.04 6.54 -6.81
C LYS A 436 -0.99 6.47 -7.94
N VAL A 437 -2.28 6.55 -7.62
CA VAL A 437 -3.33 6.71 -8.62
C VAL A 437 -3.15 8.02 -9.38
N ILE A 438 -2.98 9.14 -8.67
CA ILE A 438 -2.79 10.46 -9.29
C ILE A 438 -1.55 10.46 -10.19
N GLU A 439 -0.41 9.95 -9.71
CA GLU A 439 0.82 9.81 -10.51
C GLU A 439 0.57 9.01 -11.80
N ARG A 440 -0.17 7.90 -11.71
CA ARG A 440 -0.52 7.07 -12.86
C ARG A 440 -1.41 7.82 -13.85
N VAL A 441 -2.43 8.52 -13.37
CA VAL A 441 -3.34 9.30 -14.23
C VAL A 441 -2.58 10.44 -14.93
N GLU A 442 -1.72 11.15 -14.21
CA GLU A 442 -0.89 12.21 -14.79
C GLU A 442 0.10 11.67 -15.82
N LYS A 443 0.67 10.48 -15.60
CA LYS A 443 1.45 9.79 -16.63
C LYS A 443 0.59 9.50 -17.88
N ARG A 444 -0.60 8.92 -17.72
CA ARG A 444 -1.52 8.62 -18.85
C ARG A 444 -1.92 9.87 -19.63
N LYS A 445 -2.19 10.98 -18.94
CA LYS A 445 -2.48 12.29 -19.56
C LYS A 445 -1.30 12.78 -20.40
N ARG A 446 -0.07 12.68 -19.87
CA ARG A 446 1.15 13.06 -20.62
C ARG A 446 1.37 12.18 -21.85
N ASP A 447 1.25 10.87 -21.69
CA ASP A 447 1.44 9.91 -22.79
C ASP A 447 0.40 10.14 -23.90
N THR A 448 -0.87 10.38 -23.54
CA THR A 448 -1.94 10.72 -24.50
C THR A 448 -1.63 12.02 -25.24
N LYS A 449 -1.16 13.06 -24.54
CA LYS A 449 -0.77 14.34 -25.17
C LYS A 449 0.42 14.20 -26.13
N GLN A 450 1.30 13.25 -25.88
CA GLN A 450 2.49 12.98 -26.71
C GLN A 450 2.18 12.00 -27.86
N GLY A 451 0.94 11.52 -28.00
CA GLY A 451 0.58 10.53 -29.00
C GLY A 451 1.24 9.16 -28.77
N ILE A 452 1.72 8.91 -27.54
CA ILE A 452 2.27 7.61 -27.17
C ILE A 452 1.07 6.69 -26.91
N GLU A 453 0.79 5.78 -27.85
CA GLU A 453 -0.13 4.69 -27.58
C GLU A 453 0.45 3.84 -26.45
N GLN A 454 -0.27 3.80 -25.32
CA GLN A 454 0.01 2.79 -24.30
C GLN A 454 -0.44 1.44 -24.85
N VAL A 455 0.44 0.81 -25.63
CA VAL A 455 0.44 -0.64 -25.72
C VAL A 455 0.71 -1.11 -24.29
N ALA A 456 -0.23 -1.84 -23.70
CA ALA A 456 0.01 -2.59 -22.47
C ALA A 456 1.17 -3.55 -22.78
N SER A 457 2.40 -3.05 -22.62
CA SER A 457 3.55 -3.75 -23.16
C SER A 457 3.75 -4.94 -22.25
N ASP A 458 3.67 -6.13 -22.85
CA ASP A 458 4.02 -7.40 -22.21
C ASP A 458 5.38 -7.30 -21.48
N GLU A 459 6.24 -6.37 -21.91
CA GLU A 459 7.54 -6.01 -21.34
C GLU A 459 7.52 -5.45 -19.90
N SER A 460 6.52 -4.64 -19.50
CA SER A 460 6.54 -3.98 -18.17
C SER A 460 6.35 -4.94 -17.00
N TYR A 461 5.83 -6.14 -17.29
CA TYR A 461 5.54 -7.20 -16.32
C TYR A 461 6.35 -8.49 -16.57
N ASN A 462 7.31 -8.48 -17.49
CA ASN A 462 8.18 -9.63 -17.76
C ASN A 462 8.89 -10.15 -16.51
N TRP A 463 9.29 -9.27 -15.59
CA TRP A 463 9.90 -9.68 -14.32
C TRP A 463 8.90 -10.43 -13.41
N LYS A 464 7.61 -10.08 -13.44
CA LYS A 464 6.56 -10.82 -12.71
C LYS A 464 6.37 -12.21 -13.33
N LYS A 465 6.31 -12.29 -14.66
CA LYS A 465 6.24 -13.57 -15.40
C LYS A 465 7.44 -14.47 -15.07
N ALA A 466 8.64 -13.90 -15.04
CA ALA A 466 9.87 -14.63 -14.69
C ALA A 466 9.82 -15.16 -13.25
N LEU A 467 9.34 -14.34 -12.30
CA LEU A 467 9.22 -14.77 -10.89
C LEU A 467 8.13 -15.84 -10.69
N LEU A 468 7.14 -15.89 -11.57
CA LEU A 468 6.07 -16.88 -11.57
C LEU A 468 6.38 -18.11 -12.47
N ASN A 469 7.62 -18.24 -12.96
CA ASN A 469 8.06 -19.31 -13.87
C ASN A 469 7.14 -19.52 -15.10
N GLY A 470 6.54 -18.45 -15.61
CA GLY A 470 5.60 -18.50 -16.75
C GLY A 470 4.27 -19.21 -16.47
N GLY A 471 4.03 -19.67 -15.25
CA GLY A 471 2.81 -20.37 -14.87
C GLY A 471 1.61 -19.43 -14.81
N VAL A 472 0.53 -19.78 -15.50
CA VAL A 472 -0.81 -19.25 -15.26
C VAL A 472 -1.34 -19.94 -14.00
N GLY A 473 -0.73 -19.67 -12.85
CA GLY A 473 -0.93 -20.42 -11.61
C GLY A 473 -2.30 -20.24 -10.95
N TRP A 474 -3.35 -19.94 -11.71
CA TRP A 474 -4.72 -19.63 -11.27
C TRP A 474 -5.75 -20.64 -11.76
N GLU A 475 -5.36 -21.61 -12.58
CA GLU A 475 -6.22 -22.73 -12.96
C GLU A 475 -6.84 -23.40 -11.73
N HIS A 476 -6.09 -23.52 -10.63
CA HIS A 476 -6.57 -24.09 -9.37
C HIS A 476 -7.77 -23.32 -8.76
N TYR A 477 -7.90 -22.01 -8.99
CA TYR A 477 -9.01 -21.22 -8.45
C TYR A 477 -10.32 -21.53 -9.18
N PHE A 478 -10.26 -21.75 -10.49
CA PHE A 478 -11.42 -22.14 -11.31
C PHE A 478 -11.65 -23.66 -11.34
N ASN A 479 -10.65 -24.46 -10.93
CA ASN A 479 -10.70 -25.92 -10.93
C ASN A 479 -11.00 -26.55 -9.55
N GLN A 480 -11.16 -25.76 -8.49
CA GLN A 480 -11.65 -26.25 -7.20
C GLN A 480 -13.16 -26.51 -7.30
N LYS A 481 -13.51 -27.74 -7.69
CA LYS A 481 -14.86 -28.30 -7.59
C LYS A 481 -15.09 -28.94 -6.24
#